data_AF-A0A157QNX0-F1
#
_entry.id   AF-A0A157QNX0-F1
#
_cell.length_a   1.000
_cell.length_b   1.000
_cell.length_c   1.000
_cell.angle_alpha   90.00
_cell.angle_beta   90.00
_cell.angle_gamma   90.00
#
_symmetry.space_group_name_H-M   'P 1'
#
loop_
_entity.id
_entity.type
_entity.pdbx_description
1 polymer ?
#
loop_
_entity_poly.entity_id
_entity_poly.type
_entity_poly.pdbx_seq_one_letter_code
_entity_poly.pdbx_strand_id
1 'polypeptide(L)' 'MTEYAIPPIASHTSVQAPLEDRIIWRPDLQQKFDVSSNTVRRWILEGKLPPPDVDLSRKTKGWRLSTLLNAGIRLA' A
#
# COMPACT_ATOMS: atom_id res chain seq x y z
N MET A 1 -6.64 7.42 -54.62
CA MET A 1 -5.95 8.62 -54.10
C MET A 1 -6.98 9.32 -53.20
N THR A 2 -7.04 9.16 -51.88
CA THR A 2 -5.98 9.01 -50.89
C THR A 2 -6.42 8.04 -49.79
N GLU A 3 -5.48 7.17 -49.45
CA GLU A 3 -5.50 6.20 -48.37
C GLU A 3 -5.49 6.93 -47.02
N TYR A 4 -6.57 6.85 -46.25
CA TYR A 4 -6.54 7.19 -44.83
C TYR A 4 -6.19 5.94 -44.04
N ALA A 5 -4.89 5.69 -43.94
CA ALA A 5 -4.32 4.75 -42.98
C ALA A 5 -4.58 5.27 -41.56
N ILE A 6 -5.56 4.68 -40.87
CA ILE A 6 -5.71 4.83 -39.42
C ILE A 6 -4.92 3.68 -38.79
N PRO A 7 -3.75 3.92 -38.17
CA PRO A 7 -3.05 2.86 -37.45
C PRO A 7 -3.84 2.47 -36.19
N PRO A 8 -3.90 1.17 -35.84
CA PRO A 8 -4.55 0.70 -34.63
C PRO A 8 -3.65 0.92 -33.40
N ILE A 9 -4.33 1.18 -32.28
CA ILE A 9 -4.03 0.86 -30.88
C ILE A 9 -2.89 1.58 -30.10
N ALA A 10 -3.34 2.01 -28.91
CA ALA A 10 -2.68 1.93 -27.62
C ALA A 10 -1.39 2.74 -27.38
N SER A 11 -1.53 3.77 -26.55
CA SER A 11 -0.90 3.78 -25.23
C SER A 11 -1.47 4.95 -24.45
N HIS A 12 -2.45 4.70 -23.58
CA HIS A 12 -2.56 5.53 -22.38
C HIS A 12 -1.29 5.23 -21.57
N THR A 13 -0.22 5.98 -21.83
CA THR A 13 0.87 6.11 -20.87
C THR A 13 0.25 6.80 -19.66
N SER A 14 -0.38 6.01 -18.80
CA SER A 14 -0.72 6.43 -17.46
C SER A 14 0.62 6.70 -16.80
N VAL A 15 0.98 7.98 -16.76
CA VAL A 15 2.10 8.50 -15.98
C VAL A 15 1.95 7.93 -14.59
N GLN A 16 2.74 6.91 -14.29
CA GLN A 16 2.75 6.26 -12.99
C GLN A 16 3.27 7.32 -12.04
N ALA A 17 2.36 7.93 -11.26
CA ALA A 17 2.70 8.89 -10.23
C ALA A 17 3.87 8.32 -9.41
N PRO A 18 4.88 9.13 -9.06
CA PRO A 18 5.97 8.66 -8.24
C PRO A 18 5.37 7.96 -7.03
N LEU A 19 5.97 6.85 -6.62
CA LEU A 19 5.54 5.98 -5.53
C LEU A 19 5.32 6.80 -4.25
N GLU A 20 4.20 7.52 -4.19
CA GLU A 20 3.77 8.31 -3.06
C GLU A 20 3.63 7.29 -1.97
N ASP A 21 4.40 7.51 -0.92
CA ASP A 21 4.61 6.56 0.14
C ASP A 21 3.28 6.40 0.89
N ARG A 22 2.41 5.55 0.34
CA ARG A 22 1.02 5.45 0.73
C ARG A 22 1.01 4.99 2.17
N ILE A 23 0.36 5.78 3.01
CA ILE A 23 0.20 5.44 4.40
C ILE A 23 -0.96 4.45 4.51
N ILE A 24 -0.62 3.23 4.86
CA ILE A 24 -1.54 2.15 5.11
C ILE A 24 -1.94 2.24 6.57
N TRP A 25 -3.20 2.58 6.80
CA TRP A 25 -3.74 2.69 8.14
C TRP A 25 -4.05 1.31 8.72
N ARG A 26 -4.03 1.21 10.05
CA ARG A 26 -4.43 -0.01 10.76
C ARG A 26 -5.73 -0.65 10.25
N PRO A 27 -6.86 0.06 10.11
CA PRO A 27 -8.09 -0.55 9.59
C PRO A 27 -7.91 -1.15 8.18
N ASP A 28 -7.12 -0.51 7.32
CA ASP A 28 -6.82 -1.02 5.98
C ASP A 28 -5.98 -2.30 6.06
N LEU A 29 -4.95 -2.30 6.92
CA LEU A 29 -4.12 -3.47 7.19
C LEU A 29 -4.94 -4.63 7.78
N GLN A 30 -5.90 -4.32 8.66
CA GLN A 30 -6.83 -5.30 9.20
C GLN A 30 -7.71 -5.92 8.12
N GLN A 31 -8.25 -5.12 7.18
CA GLN A 31 -9.06 -5.64 6.08
C GLN A 31 -8.23 -6.44 5.08
N LYS A 32 -7.03 -5.96 4.73
CA LYS A 32 -6.14 -6.61 3.76
C LYS A 32 -5.68 -8.00 4.21
N PHE A 33 -5.43 -8.17 5.50
CA PHE A 33 -5.01 -9.45 6.07
C PHE A 33 -6.16 -10.23 6.71
N ASP A 34 -7.38 -9.69 6.71
CA ASP A 34 -8.55 -10.22 7.43
C ASP A 34 -8.24 -10.54 8.91
N VAL A 35 -7.59 -9.60 9.60
CA VAL A 35 -7.15 -9.78 10.99
C VAL A 35 -7.75 -8.75 11.94
N SER A 36 -7.89 -9.17 13.20
CA SER A 36 -8.32 -8.30 14.29
C SER A 36 -7.21 -7.34 14.75
N SER A 37 -7.59 -6.22 15.38
CA SER A 37 -6.63 -5.23 15.90
C SER A 37 -5.68 -5.81 16.95
N ASN A 38 -6.12 -6.85 17.67
CA ASN A 38 -5.29 -7.60 18.61
C ASN A 38 -4.16 -8.35 17.86
N THR A 39 -4.46 -9.01 16.74
CA THR A 39 -3.47 -9.66 15.88
C THR A 39 -2.42 -8.67 15.39
N VAL A 40 -2.84 -7.51 14.89
CA VAL A 40 -1.90 -6.44 14.48
C VAL A 40 -1.03 -6.00 15.65
N ARG A 41 -1.60 -5.85 16.86
CA ARG A 41 -0.83 -5.53 18.07
C ARG A 41 0.18 -6.64 18.41
N ARG A 42 -0.20 -7.91 18.31
CA ARG A 42 0.72 -9.04 18.56
C ARG A 42 1.86 -9.06 17.55
N TRP A 43 1.59 -8.79 16.27
CA TRP A 43 2.65 -8.71 15.26
C TRP A 43 3.66 -7.59 15.55
N ILE A 44 3.21 -6.44 16.06
CA ILE A 44 4.13 -5.36 16.48
C ILE A 44 4.98 -5.84 17.67
N LEU A 45 4.38 -6.51 18.66
CA LEU A 45 5.09 -7.02 19.84
C LEU A 45 6.04 -8.18 19.52
N GLU A 46 5.67 -9.04 18.57
CA GLU A 46 6.48 -10.15 18.06
C GLU A 46 7.56 -9.67 17.07
N GLY A 47 7.57 -8.38 16.68
CA GLY A 47 8.51 -7.84 15.69
C GLY A 47 8.25 -8.29 14.24
N LYS A 48 7.08 -8.90 13.98
CA LYS A 48 6.64 -9.27 12.62
C LYS A 48 6.14 -8.06 11.83
N LEU A 49 5.59 -7.05 12.52
CA LEU A 49 5.17 -5.79 11.92
C LEU A 49 6.12 -4.68 12.39
N PRO A 50 6.61 -3.81 11.48
CA PRO A 50 7.44 -2.69 11.87
C PRO A 50 6.66 -1.69 12.76
N PRO A 51 7.35 -0.81 13.50
CA PRO A 51 6.70 0.25 14.24
C PRO A 51 5.89 1.16 13.28
N PRO A 52 4.76 1.72 13.74
CA PRO A 52 3.95 2.63 12.94
C PRO A 52 4.70 3.93 12.69
N ASP A 53 4.85 4.30 11.42
CA ASP A 53 5.46 5.57 11.01
C ASP A 53 4.60 6.78 11.43
N VAL A 54 3.27 6.60 11.46
CA VAL A 54 2.33 7.66 11.83
C VAL A 54 1.50 7.23 13.02
N ASP A 55 1.72 7.87 14.17
CA ASP A 55 0.96 7.65 15.40
C ASP A 55 0.08 8.86 15.72
N LEU A 56 -1.06 9.00 15.01
CA LEU A 56 -2.02 10.06 15.30
C LEU A 56 -2.81 9.76 16.59
N SER A 57 -3.14 8.49 16.83
CA SER A 57 -3.92 8.07 18.01
C SER A 57 -3.84 6.55 18.24
N ARG A 58 -4.35 6.09 19.40
CA ARG A 58 -4.37 4.66 19.77
C ARG A 58 -5.00 3.75 18.69
N LYS A 59 -6.01 4.25 17.97
CA LYS A 59 -6.69 3.57 16.86
C LYS A 59 -6.12 3.96 15.48
N THR A 60 -5.63 5.18 15.33
CA THR A 60 -5.14 5.74 14.07
C THR A 60 -3.63 5.65 14.01
N LYS A 61 -3.16 4.43 13.73
CA LYS A 61 -1.75 4.14 13.46
C LYS A 61 -1.59 3.82 11.98
N GLY A 62 -0.61 4.42 11.34
CA GLY A 62 -0.32 4.29 9.92
C GLY A 62 1.10 3.78 9.70
N TRP A 63 1.25 2.95 8.68
CA TRP A 63 2.53 2.45 8.22
C TRP A 63 2.78 2.92 6.80
N ARG A 64 4.00 3.32 6.54
CA ARG A 64 4.46 3.61 5.20
C ARG A 64 4.54 2.34 4.39
N LEU A 65 4.10 2.37 3.13
CA LEU A 65 4.21 1.21 2.24
C LEU A 65 5.68 0.77 2.12
N SER A 66 6.61 1.73 2.06
CA SER A 66 8.06 1.45 2.06
C SER A 66 8.53 0.72 3.31
N THR A 67 8.02 1.12 4.48
CA THR A 67 8.32 0.47 5.77
C THR A 67 7.78 -0.96 5.80
N LEU A 68 6.55 -1.19 5.32
CA LEU A 68 5.98 -2.54 5.21
C LEU A 68 6.77 -3.41 4.23
N LEU A 69 7.13 -2.87 3.05
CA LEU A 69 7.94 -3.58 2.07
C LEU A 69 9.33 -3.93 2.60
N ASN A 70 9.97 -3.01 3.33
CA ASN A 70 11.26 -3.26 3.99
C ASN A 70 11.17 -4.34 5.06
N ALA A 71 10.02 -4.45 5.73
CA ALA A 71 9.71 -5.55 6.65
C ALA A 71 9.30 -6.86 5.93
N GLY A 72 9.27 -6.88 4.60
CA GLY A 72 8.88 -8.04 3.79
C GLY A 72 7.36 -8.23 3.67
N ILE A 73 6.56 -7.24 4.07
CA ILE A 73 5.11 -7.28 4.03
C ILE A 73 4.64 -6.67 2.71
N ARG A 74 4.21 -7.54 1.80
CA ARG A 74 3.64 -7.14 0.50
C ARG A 74 2.13 -7.09 0.61
N LEU A 75 1.57 -5.89 0.47
CA LEU A 75 0.13 -5.70 0.30
C LEU A 75 -0.19 -5.94 -1.17
N ALA A 76 -0.89 -7.04 -1.46
CA ALA A 76 -1.38 -7.39 -2.80
C ALA A 76 -2.62 -6.57 -3.19
#